data_AF-A0A2N5J7U3-F1
#
_entry.id   AF-A0A2N5J7U3-F1
#
_cell.length_a   1.000
_cell.length_b   1.000
_cell.length_c   1.000
_cell.angle_alpha   90.00
_cell.angle_beta   90.00
_cell.angle_gamma   90.00
#
_symmetry.space_group_name_H-M   'P 1'
#
loop_
_entity.id
_entity.type
_entity.pdbx_description
1 polymer ?
#
loop_
_entity_poly.entity_id
_entity_poly.type
_entity_poly.pdbx_seq_one_letter_code
_entity_poly.pdbx_strand_id
1 'polypeptide(L)' 'MDRKRAIEEAVHSAEMEGAYVSSDFCEDMERYIDGRMTIDEMMERAWRRNDHTKKKPHE' A
#
# COMPACT_ATOMS: atom_id res chain seq x y z
N MET A 1 -11.40 -7.64 13.34
CA MET A 1 -11.05 -6.32 12.80
C MET A 1 -11.67 -6.20 11.42
N ASP A 2 -12.32 -5.09 11.13
CA ASP A 2 -12.88 -4.82 9.80
C ASP A 2 -11.73 -4.35 8.89
N ARG A 3 -11.39 -5.16 7.88
CA ARG A 3 -10.23 -4.89 7.01
C ARG A 3 -10.39 -3.59 6.24
N LYS A 4 -11.62 -3.27 5.83
CA LYS A 4 -11.94 -2.03 5.12
C LYS A 4 -11.71 -0.83 6.03
N ARG A 5 -12.23 -0.88 7.27
CA ARG A 5 -12.03 0.21 8.23
C ARG A 5 -10.55 0.44 8.56
N ALA A 6 -9.76 -0.63 8.72
CA ALA A 6 -8.33 -0.51 8.97
C ALA A 6 -7.57 0.17 7.82
N ILE A 7 -7.92 -0.15 6.57
CA ILE A 7 -7.34 0.50 5.39
C ILE A 7 -7.78 1.95 5.29
N GLU A 8 -9.07 2.26 5.48
CA GLU A 8 -9.57 3.63 5.43
C GLU A 8 -8.90 4.52 6.49
N GLU A 9 -8.75 4.03 7.72
CA GLU A 9 -8.03 4.73 8.79
C GLU A 9 -6.55 4.94 8.44
N ALA A 10 -5.89 3.93 7.88
CA ALA A 10 -4.48 4.01 7.48
C ALA A 10 -4.25 4.99 6.32
N VAL A 11 -5.11 4.96 5.29
CA VAL A 11 -5.05 5.89 4.15
C VAL A 11 -5.32 7.31 4.64
N HIS A 12 -6.35 7.51 5.47
CA HIS A 12 -6.68 8.84 5.98
C HIS A 12 -5.54 9.42 6.83
N SER A 13 -4.88 8.59 7.65
CA SER A 13 -3.69 9.00 8.40
C SER A 13 -2.54 9.38 7.46
N ALA A 14 -2.29 8.58 6.42
CA ALA A 14 -1.25 8.84 5.43
C ALA A 14 -1.53 10.14 4.64
N GLU A 15 -2.77 10.38 4.24
CA GLU A 15 -3.19 11.61 3.55
C GLU A 15 -3.00 12.85 4.42
N MET A 16 -3.33 12.76 5.72
CA MET A 16 -3.08 13.85 6.68
C MET A 16 -1.59 14.18 6.84
N GLU A 17 -0.73 13.18 6.68
CA GLU A 17 0.74 13.34 6.68
C GLU A 17 1.29 13.79 5.32
N GLY A 18 0.44 13.95 4.30
CA GLY A 18 0.82 14.33 2.94
C GLY A 18 1.44 13.20 2.13
N ALA A 19 1.30 11.95 2.57
CA ALA A 19 1.79 10.80 1.84
C ALA A 19 0.88 10.48 0.63
N TYR A 20 1.52 10.15 -0.50
CA TYR A 20 0.83 9.73 -1.70
C TYR A 20 0.70 8.20 -1.74
N VAL A 21 -0.52 7.72 -1.96
CA VAL A 21 -0.80 6.30 -2.16
C VAL A 21 -0.85 6.00 -3.66
N SER A 22 -0.02 5.08 -4.14
CA SER A 22 -0.01 4.70 -5.56
C SER A 22 -1.22 3.85 -5.94
N SER A 23 -1.63 3.93 -7.21
CA SER A 23 -2.73 3.13 -7.76
C SER A 23 -2.48 1.62 -7.61
N ASP A 24 -1.23 1.18 -7.77
CA ASP A 24 -0.85 -0.23 -7.53
C ASP A 24 -1.05 -0.65 -6.07
N PHE A 25 -0.81 0.25 -5.11
CA PHE A 25 -1.07 -0.03 -3.70
C PHE A 25 -2.57 -0.07 -3.42
N CYS A 26 -3.37 0.76 -4.09
CA CYS A 26 -4.83 0.68 -4.01
C CYS A 26 -5.37 -0.68 -4.46
N GLU A 27 -4.88 -1.25 -5.58
CA GLU A 27 -5.31 -2.59 -6.02
C GLU A 27 -4.97 -3.67 -4.98
N ASP A 28 -3.78 -3.60 -4.38
CA ASP A 28 -3.39 -4.56 -3.34
C ASP A 28 -4.26 -4.40 -2.07
N MET A 29 -4.64 -3.17 -1.71
CA MET A 29 -5.57 -2.89 -0.60
C MET A 29 -6.96 -3.47 -0.86
N GLU A 30 -7.51 -3.33 -2.07
CA GLU A 30 -8.81 -3.93 -2.44
C GLU A 30 -8.77 -5.46 -2.33
N ARG A 31 -7.67 -6.08 -2.77
CA ARG A 31 -7.47 -7.53 -2.62
C ARG A 31 -7.34 -7.98 -1.17
N TYR A 32 -6.71 -7.18 -0.32
CA TYR A 32 -6.66 -7.42 1.13
C TYR A 32 -8.06 -7.35 1.75
N ILE A 33 -8.85 -6.32 1.38
CA ILE A 33 -10.23 -6.15 1.85
C ILE A 33 -11.10 -7.35 1.45
N ASP A 34 -11.02 -7.79 0.18
CA ASP A 34 -11.75 -8.96 -0.32
C ASP A 34 -11.23 -10.29 0.26
N GLY A 35 -10.10 -10.26 0.98
CA GLY A 35 -9.48 -11.44 1.59
C GLY A 35 -8.76 -12.36 0.63
N ARG A 36 -8.48 -11.88 -0.58
CA ARG A 36 -7.63 -12.57 -1.58
C ARG A 36 -6.14 -12.37 -1.34
N MET A 37 -5.77 -11.51 -0.39
CA MET A 37 -4.40 -11.20 -0.04
C MET A 37 -4.29 -10.98 1.47
N THR A 38 -3.14 -11.37 2.04
CA THR A 38 -2.80 -11.06 3.43
C THR A 38 -2.14 -9.68 3.57
N ILE A 39 -2.11 -9.15 4.79
CA ILE A 39 -1.43 -7.87 5.06
C ILE A 39 0.07 -7.96 4.77
N ASP A 40 0.70 -9.11 5.07
CA ASP A 40 2.12 -9.33 4.84
C ASP A 40 2.47 -9.33 3.35
N GLU A 41 1.66 -9.98 2.52
CA GLU A 41 1.82 -9.96 1.06
C GLU A 41 1.66 -8.56 0.47
N MET A 42 0.67 -7.80 0.96
CA MET A 42 0.46 -6.41 0.55
C MET A 42 1.67 -5.53 0.89
N MET A 43 2.20 -5.67 2.11
CA MET A 43 3.38 -4.93 2.55
C MET A 43 4.64 -5.35 1.79
N GLU A 44 4.86 -6.66 1.57
CA GLU A 44 6.02 -7.13 0.79
C GLU A 44 6.02 -6.52 -0.63
N ARG A 45 4.86 -6.47 -1.29
CA ARG A 45 4.72 -5.83 -2.61
C ARG A 45 5.01 -4.33 -2.57
N ALA A 46 4.53 -3.63 -1.55
CA ALA A 46 4.79 -2.20 -1.38
C ALA A 46 6.28 -1.91 -1.15
N TRP A 47 6.93 -2.71 -0.31
CA TRP A 47 8.37 -2.61 -0.06
C TRP A 47 9.18 -2.90 -1.32
N ARG A 48 8.82 -3.94 -2.08
CA ARG A 48 9.47 -4.27 -3.35
C ARG A 48 9.33 -3.13 -4.35
N ARG A 49 8.15 -2.51 -4.48
CA ARG A 49 7.96 -1.32 -5.33
C ARG A 49 8.85 -0.17 -4.89
N ASN A 50 8.93 0.12 -3.60
CA ASN A 50 9.79 1.18 -3.07
C ASN A 50 11.28 0.91 -3.35
N ASP A 51 11.76 -0.32 -3.16
CA ASP A 51 13.14 -0.72 -3.49
C ASP A 51 13.44 -0.55 -4.99
N HIS A 52 12.51 -0.95 -5.85
CA HIS A 52 12.64 -0.78 -7.30
C HIS A 52 12.64 0.70 -7.72
N THR A 53 11.92 1.58 -7.03
CA THR A 53 11.98 3.04 -7.29
C THR A 53 13.29 3.69 -6.84
N LYS A 54 14.02 3.09 -5.90
CA LYS A 54 15.36 3.56 -5.50
C LYS A 54 16.47 3.13 -6.47
N LYS A 55 16.18 2.29 -7.47
CA LYS A 55 17.11 1.87 -8.54
C LYS A 55 16.88 2.57 -9.88
N LYS A 56 16.58 3.88 -9.89
CA LYS A 56 16.97 4.70 -11.04
C LYS A 56 18.32 5.36 -10.71
N PRO A 57 19.45 4.84 -11.23
CA PRO A 57 20.66 5.64 -11.22
C PRO A 57 20.37 6.91 -12.01
N HIS A 58 20.81 8.03 -11.45
CA HIS A 58 20.95 9.27 -12.19
C HIS A 58 21.91 8.98 -13.35
N GLU A 59 21.37 8.83 -14.56
CA GLU A 59 22.13 9.09 -15.79
C GLU A 59 22.12 10.59 -16.07
#